data_AF-A0ABD2P4U6-F1
#
_entry.id   AF-A0ABD2P4U6-F1
#
_cell.length_a   1.000
_cell.length_b   1.000
_cell.length_c   1.000
_cell.angle_alpha   90.00
_cell.angle_beta   90.00
_cell.angle_gamma   90.00
#
_symmetry.space_group_name_H-M   'P 1'
#
loop_
_entity.id
_entity.type
_entity.pdbx_description
1 polymer ?
#
loop_
_entity_poly.entity_id
_entity_poly.type
_entity_poly.pdbx_seq_one_letter_code
_entity_poly.pdbx_strand_id
1 'polypeptide(L)'
;MGRKTNPKSKEKRLQRKEEQIRISQAMQIVAQANKLEDPLEPFSVFRKFNKNGINAELYVKRASNLESNIKEWAFNLTKKNMQYKYESCSWGWSDTKKLEELYDEAAWYLIAKSVDTGSLLGFSHFRFDMDEGIEVLYCYELQLETNVQRKSLGKFMMQILELIAFKNNMRKVVLTVLKNNQYSKFFKAINYELDESSPVDDDEDYPYEILSKINKRLAPIALSQSPSNGKSQHMHCCSGHHHH
;
A
#
# COMPACT_ATOMS: atom_id res chain seq x y z
N MET A 1 -3.64 46.63 30.52
CA MET A 1 -4.39 46.46 29.26
C MET A 1 -4.12 45.08 28.68
N GLY A 2 -5.07 44.15 28.81
CA GLY A 2 -4.90 42.77 28.33
C GLY A 2 -5.12 42.68 26.82
N ARG A 3 -4.09 42.26 26.07
CA ARG A 3 -4.23 41.91 24.65
C ARG A 3 -5.23 40.75 24.53
N LYS A 4 -6.45 41.04 24.06
CA LYS A 4 -7.43 40.01 23.68
C LYS A 4 -6.81 39.14 22.57
N THR A 5 -6.57 37.88 22.87
CA THR A 5 -6.08 36.91 21.88
C THR A 5 -7.16 36.65 20.85
N ASN A 6 -6.83 36.83 19.58
CA ASN A 6 -7.75 36.66 18.46
C ASN A 6 -8.20 35.18 18.37
N PRO A 7 -9.50 34.86 18.37
CA PRO A 7 -9.97 33.46 18.32
C PRO A 7 -9.39 32.65 17.16
N LYS A 8 -9.19 33.28 15.98
CA LYS A 8 -8.54 32.64 14.82
C LYS A 8 -7.10 32.21 15.07
N SER A 9 -6.35 32.93 15.92
CA SER A 9 -4.96 32.56 16.24
C SER A 9 -4.90 31.42 17.27
N LYS A 10 -5.89 31.33 18.17
CA LYS A 10 -6.03 30.23 19.13
C LYS A 10 -6.38 28.92 18.41
N GLU A 11 -7.31 28.96 17.46
CA GLU A 11 -7.74 27.83 16.65
C GLU A 11 -6.57 27.28 15.78
N LYS A 12 -5.88 28.17 15.05
CA LYS A 12 -4.70 27.79 14.25
C LYS A 12 -3.58 27.17 15.09
N ARG A 13 -3.39 27.63 16.33
CA ARG A 13 -2.41 27.05 17.27
C ARG A 13 -2.84 25.66 17.74
N LEU A 14 -4.13 25.45 17.96
CA LEU A 14 -4.67 24.14 18.34
C LEU A 14 -4.51 23.12 17.21
N GLN A 15 -4.92 23.48 15.98
CA GLN A 15 -4.78 22.62 14.79
C GLN A 15 -3.32 22.19 14.56
N ARG A 16 -2.37 23.13 14.68
CA ARG A 16 -0.93 22.81 14.57
C ARG A 16 -0.46 21.83 15.64
N LYS A 17 -0.97 21.96 16.88
CA LYS A 17 -0.62 21.07 17.98
C LYS A 17 -1.20 19.68 17.76
N GLU A 18 -2.44 19.59 17.30
CA GLU A 18 -3.10 18.32 16.94
C GLU A 18 -2.35 17.61 15.82
N GLU A 19 -1.96 18.34 14.76
CA GLU A 19 -1.20 17.78 13.65
C GLU A 19 0.19 17.29 14.09
N GLN A 20 0.89 18.05 14.94
CA GLN A 20 2.18 17.62 15.51
C GLN A 20 2.03 16.33 16.35
N ILE A 21 0.96 16.22 17.14
CA ILE A 21 0.68 15.01 17.92
C ILE A 21 0.39 13.84 16.98
N ARG A 22 -0.43 14.05 15.93
CA ARG A 22 -0.75 13.04 14.92
C ARG A 22 0.50 12.50 14.23
N ILE A 23 1.35 13.41 13.73
CA ILE A 23 2.61 13.04 13.06
C ILE A 23 3.53 12.32 14.03
N SER A 24 3.65 12.78 15.28
CA SER A 24 4.48 12.11 16.29
C SER A 24 3.99 10.69 16.58
N GLN A 25 2.67 10.47 16.65
CA GLN A 25 2.09 9.13 16.81
C GLN A 25 2.34 8.25 15.59
N ALA A 26 2.16 8.79 14.38
CA ALA A 26 2.44 8.09 13.13
C ALA A 26 3.90 7.64 13.04
N MET A 27 4.85 8.52 13.38
CA MET A 27 6.28 8.19 13.45
C MET A 27 6.57 7.06 14.47
N GLN A 28 5.87 7.03 15.61
CA GLN A 28 6.01 5.94 16.58
C GLN A 28 5.50 4.61 16.02
N ILE A 29 4.40 4.62 15.26
CA ILE A 29 3.86 3.42 14.59
C ILE A 29 4.87 2.89 13.58
N VAL A 30 5.42 3.75 12.72
CA VAL A 30 6.47 3.38 11.75
C VAL A 30 7.72 2.85 12.44
N ALA A 31 8.18 3.53 13.49
CA ALA A 31 9.35 3.08 14.26
C ALA A 31 9.12 1.72 14.92
N GLN A 32 7.91 1.45 15.41
CA GLN A 32 7.58 0.15 16.01
C GLN A 32 7.53 -0.96 14.97
N ALA A 33 6.96 -0.72 13.79
CA ALA A 33 6.95 -1.68 12.69
C ALA A 33 8.37 -2.00 12.20
N ASN A 34 9.26 -1.00 12.18
CA ASN A 34 10.65 -1.19 11.81
C ASN A 34 11.49 -1.94 12.87
N LYS A 35 10.99 -2.14 14.09
CA LYS A 35 11.66 -2.98 15.11
C LYS A 35 11.33 -4.47 15.00
N LEU A 36 10.41 -4.85 14.12
CA LEU A 36 10.09 -6.26 13.90
C LEU A 36 11.31 -7.01 13.37
N GLU A 37 11.44 -8.28 13.74
CA GLU A 37 12.41 -9.20 13.15
C GLU A 37 11.84 -9.84 11.88
N ASP A 38 10.59 -10.29 11.93
CA ASP A 38 9.87 -10.88 10.80
C ASP A 38 8.41 -10.38 10.77
N PRO A 39 8.08 -9.42 9.89
CA PRO A 39 6.72 -8.90 9.72
C PRO A 39 5.69 -9.95 9.26
N LEU A 40 6.13 -11.09 8.71
CA LEU A 40 5.29 -12.17 8.22
C LEU A 40 5.04 -13.25 9.30
N GLU A 41 5.69 -13.19 10.46
CA GLU A 41 5.54 -14.16 11.56
C GLU A 41 4.06 -14.43 11.93
N PRO A 42 3.20 -13.41 12.09
CA PRO A 42 1.80 -13.63 12.48
C PRO A 42 0.94 -14.33 11.41
N PHE A 43 1.47 -14.52 10.20
CA PHE A 43 0.75 -15.01 9.03
C PHE A 43 1.39 -16.27 8.44
N SER A 44 1.71 -17.25 9.29
CA SER A 44 2.38 -18.50 8.88
C SER A 44 1.74 -19.20 7.67
N VAL A 45 0.41 -19.19 7.56
CA VAL A 45 -0.33 -19.76 6.42
C VAL A 45 0.03 -19.07 5.09
N PHE A 46 0.34 -17.77 5.13
CA PHE A 46 0.69 -16.98 3.95
C PHE A 46 2.15 -17.16 3.49
N ARG A 47 2.94 -17.95 4.22
CA ARG A 47 4.29 -18.36 3.77
C ARG A 47 4.26 -19.39 2.66
N LYS A 48 3.09 -19.93 2.30
CA LYS A 48 2.96 -20.94 1.24
C LYS A 48 2.01 -20.46 0.17
N PHE A 49 2.40 -20.70 -1.08
CA PHE A 49 1.57 -20.48 -2.25
C PHE A 49 1.57 -21.74 -3.11
N ASN A 50 0.42 -22.40 -3.22
CA ASN A 50 0.23 -23.56 -4.08
C ASN A 50 -1.01 -23.33 -4.96
N LYS A 51 -0.81 -22.74 -6.14
CA LYS A 51 -1.91 -22.43 -7.08
C LYS A 51 -1.38 -22.24 -8.49
N ASN A 52 -2.20 -22.60 -9.48
CA ASN A 52 -1.94 -22.35 -10.91
C ASN A 52 -0.57 -22.89 -11.40
N GLY A 53 -0.16 -24.06 -10.90
CA GLY A 53 1.10 -24.69 -11.27
C GLY A 53 2.34 -24.02 -10.67
N ILE A 54 2.19 -23.29 -9.55
CA ILE A 54 3.31 -22.77 -8.76
C ILE A 54 3.19 -23.34 -7.36
N ASN A 55 4.29 -23.90 -6.87
CA ASN A 55 4.49 -24.28 -5.48
C ASN A 55 5.67 -23.47 -4.90
N ALA A 56 5.36 -22.51 -4.05
CA ALA A 56 6.33 -21.55 -3.54
C ALA A 56 6.23 -21.36 -2.03
N GLU A 57 7.38 -21.11 -1.43
CA GLU A 57 7.52 -20.60 -0.07
C GLU A 57 7.86 -19.10 -0.12
N LEU A 58 7.30 -18.34 0.80
CA LEU A 58 7.51 -16.91 0.92
C LEU A 58 8.11 -16.58 2.28
N TYR A 59 9.10 -15.69 2.28
CA TYR A 59 9.76 -15.20 3.48
C TYR A 59 10.07 -13.71 3.38
N VAL A 60 10.19 -13.06 4.53
CA VAL A 60 10.56 -11.65 4.62
C VAL A 60 11.95 -11.52 5.25
N LYS A 61 12.78 -10.65 4.70
CA LYS A 61 14.09 -10.27 5.26
C LYS A 61 14.34 -8.78 5.09
N ARG A 62 15.14 -8.20 5.99
CA ARG A 62 15.78 -6.90 5.78
C ARG A 62 16.79 -6.97 4.64
N ALA A 63 16.97 -5.88 3.90
CA ALA A 63 18.02 -5.76 2.90
C ALA A 63 19.42 -6.03 3.48
N SER A 64 19.70 -5.56 4.70
CA SER A 64 20.96 -5.84 5.40
C SER A 64 21.22 -7.33 5.65
N ASN A 65 20.17 -8.15 5.71
CA ASN A 65 20.23 -9.59 6.00
C ASN A 65 20.06 -10.47 4.75
N LEU A 66 19.98 -9.86 3.56
CA LEU A 66 19.96 -10.60 2.30
C LEU A 66 21.37 -10.97 1.86
N GLU A 67 21.50 -12.19 1.34
CA GLU A 67 22.71 -12.65 0.67
C GLU A 67 22.94 -11.83 -0.62
N SER A 68 24.21 -11.58 -0.95
CA SER A 68 24.58 -10.72 -2.09
C SER A 68 24.03 -11.21 -3.44
N ASN A 69 23.97 -12.53 -3.65
CA ASN A 69 23.38 -13.15 -4.83
C ASN A 69 21.87 -12.84 -4.98
N ILE A 70 21.12 -12.77 -3.89
CA ILE A 70 19.70 -12.42 -3.90
C ILE A 70 19.53 -10.94 -4.23
N LYS A 71 20.37 -10.07 -3.67
CA LYS A 71 20.37 -8.63 -3.97
C LYS A 71 20.66 -8.37 -5.45
N GLU A 72 21.68 -9.03 -5.98
CA GLU A 72 22.05 -8.96 -7.40
C GLU A 72 20.93 -9.49 -8.30
N TRP A 73 20.31 -10.62 -7.95
CA TRP A 73 19.15 -11.15 -8.67
C TRP A 73 17.98 -10.16 -8.66
N ALA A 74 17.66 -9.54 -7.52
CA ALA A 74 16.58 -8.58 -7.41
C ALA A 74 16.83 -7.35 -8.30
N PHE A 75 18.06 -6.84 -8.31
CA PHE A 75 18.47 -5.75 -9.21
C PHE A 75 18.35 -6.15 -10.68
N ASN A 76 18.91 -7.30 -11.07
CA ASN A 76 18.88 -7.77 -12.45
C ASN A 76 17.45 -8.02 -12.96
N LEU A 77 16.58 -8.58 -12.11
CA LEU A 77 15.17 -8.76 -12.42
C LEU A 77 14.44 -7.43 -12.60
N THR A 78 14.70 -6.45 -11.71
CA THR A 78 14.15 -5.09 -11.83
C THR A 78 14.60 -4.44 -13.12
N LYS A 79 15.90 -4.47 -13.41
CA LYS A 79 16.49 -3.92 -14.64
C LYS A 79 15.84 -4.53 -15.89
N LYS A 80 15.79 -5.86 -15.96
CA LYS A 80 15.15 -6.60 -17.06
C LYS A 80 13.69 -6.17 -17.28
N ASN A 81 12.94 -5.98 -16.20
CA ASN A 81 11.50 -5.68 -16.30
C ASN A 81 11.21 -4.19 -16.52
N MET A 82 12.07 -3.30 -16.02
CA MET A 82 11.74 -1.88 -15.85
C MET A 82 12.65 -0.92 -16.62
N GLN A 83 13.89 -1.27 -16.96
CA GLN A 83 14.86 -0.33 -17.56
C GLN A 83 14.27 0.44 -18.74
N TYR A 84 13.72 -0.27 -19.74
CA TYR A 84 13.11 0.37 -20.91
C TYR A 84 11.94 1.31 -20.56
N LYS A 85 11.15 1.00 -19.51
CA LYS A 85 10.02 1.84 -19.09
C LYS A 85 10.48 3.14 -18.44
N TYR A 86 11.56 3.06 -17.66
CA TYR A 86 12.20 4.22 -17.06
C TYR A 86 12.90 5.08 -18.13
N GLU A 87 13.61 4.47 -19.08
CA GLU A 87 14.27 5.17 -20.19
C GLU A 87 13.29 5.83 -21.17
N SER A 88 12.08 5.30 -21.28
CA SER A 88 11.03 5.84 -22.15
C SER A 88 10.18 6.94 -21.49
N CYS A 89 10.56 7.42 -20.30
CA CYS A 89 9.91 8.56 -19.65
C CYS A 89 10.93 9.53 -19.05
N SER A 90 10.45 10.65 -18.49
CA SER A 90 11.30 11.72 -17.98
C SER A 90 12.18 11.33 -16.77
N TRP A 91 11.94 10.18 -16.14
CA TRP A 91 12.75 9.69 -15.02
C TRP A 91 14.12 9.14 -15.45
N GLY A 92 14.21 8.52 -16.62
CA GLY A 92 15.40 7.81 -17.07
C GLY A 92 15.78 6.61 -16.18
N TRP A 93 16.82 5.85 -16.57
CA TRP A 93 17.33 4.73 -15.78
C TRP A 93 18.76 4.99 -15.31
N SER A 94 19.06 4.63 -14.06
CA SER A 94 20.41 4.66 -13.50
C SER A 94 20.63 3.42 -12.64
N ASP A 95 21.59 2.59 -13.04
CA ASP A 95 21.99 1.40 -12.26
C ASP A 95 22.39 1.79 -10.84
N THR A 96 23.20 2.84 -10.68
CA THR A 96 23.68 3.32 -9.39
C THR A 96 22.53 3.74 -8.48
N LYS A 97 21.63 4.61 -8.94
CA LYS A 97 20.48 5.07 -8.13
C LYS A 97 19.56 3.92 -7.76
N LYS A 98 19.32 2.98 -8.68
CA LYS A 98 18.44 1.84 -8.41
C LYS A 98 19.08 0.84 -7.45
N LEU A 99 20.40 0.64 -7.50
CA LEU A 99 21.13 -0.14 -6.50
C LEU A 99 21.08 0.51 -5.12
N GLU A 100 21.29 1.82 -5.04
CA GLU A 100 21.17 2.58 -3.78
C GLU A 100 19.77 2.42 -3.16
N GLU A 101 18.71 2.55 -3.96
CA GLU A 101 17.32 2.39 -3.52
C GLU A 101 17.02 0.98 -3.00
N LEU A 102 17.46 -0.06 -3.74
CA LEU A 102 17.25 -1.47 -3.40
C LEU A 102 18.06 -1.88 -2.16
N TYR A 103 19.26 -1.33 -1.98
CA TYR A 103 20.18 -1.79 -0.93
C TYR A 103 20.06 -0.99 0.37
N ASP A 104 19.21 0.02 0.39
CA ASP A 104 18.90 0.84 1.55
C ASP A 104 18.56 0.01 2.80
N GLU A 105 19.06 0.42 3.95
CA GLU A 105 18.88 -0.30 5.22
C GLU A 105 17.42 -0.35 5.69
N ALA A 106 16.60 0.61 5.29
CA ALA A 106 15.17 0.64 5.57
C ALA A 106 14.39 -0.39 4.75
N ALA A 107 14.98 -0.95 3.68
CA ALA A 107 14.30 -1.86 2.77
C ALA A 107 14.03 -3.23 3.42
N TRP A 108 12.78 -3.66 3.25
CA TRP A 108 12.32 -5.02 3.48
C TRP A 108 12.05 -5.72 2.16
N TYR A 109 12.30 -7.02 2.13
CA TYR A 109 12.10 -7.87 0.98
C TYR A 109 11.17 -9.02 1.32
N LEU A 110 10.02 -9.08 0.67
CA LEU A 110 9.19 -10.29 0.57
C LEU A 110 9.64 -11.07 -0.65
N ILE A 111 10.17 -12.27 -0.46
CA ILE A 111 10.70 -13.10 -1.55
C ILE A 111 9.87 -14.37 -1.69
N ALA A 112 9.54 -14.74 -2.92
CA ALA A 112 8.94 -16.03 -3.27
C ALA A 112 10.02 -16.96 -3.86
N LYS A 113 10.18 -18.14 -3.26
CA LYS A 113 11.13 -19.19 -3.69
C LYS A 113 10.37 -20.46 -4.04
N SER A 114 10.70 -21.06 -5.17
CA SER A 114 10.15 -22.33 -5.60
C SER A 114 10.52 -23.43 -4.61
N VAL A 115 9.52 -24.19 -4.16
CA VAL A 115 9.76 -25.38 -3.33
C VAL A 115 10.36 -26.50 -4.17
N ASP A 116 9.96 -26.60 -5.44
CA ASP A 116 10.32 -27.74 -6.30
C ASP A 116 11.76 -27.62 -6.83
N THR A 117 12.23 -26.40 -7.09
CA THR A 117 13.54 -26.14 -7.74
C THR A 117 14.48 -25.30 -6.89
N GLY A 118 14.02 -24.69 -5.81
CA GLY A 118 14.79 -23.73 -5.03
C GLY A 118 15.05 -22.38 -5.72
N SER A 119 14.55 -22.16 -6.93
CA SER A 119 14.75 -20.91 -7.68
C SER A 119 13.92 -19.77 -7.12
N LEU A 120 14.45 -18.54 -7.19
CA LEU A 120 13.71 -17.33 -6.85
C LEU A 120 12.68 -17.03 -7.96
N LEU A 121 11.45 -16.73 -7.56
CA LEU A 121 10.32 -16.55 -8.47
C LEU A 121 9.89 -15.10 -8.62
N GLY A 122 10.17 -14.30 -7.59
CA GLY A 122 9.81 -12.90 -7.55
C GLY A 122 9.98 -12.32 -6.15
N PHE A 123 10.00 -11.00 -6.08
CA PHE A 123 10.14 -10.30 -4.82
C PHE A 123 9.28 -9.03 -4.81
N SER A 124 9.00 -8.54 -3.61
CA SER A 124 8.62 -7.16 -3.41
C SER A 124 9.60 -6.50 -2.45
N HIS A 125 10.08 -5.31 -2.83
CA HIS A 125 10.78 -4.41 -1.94
C HIS A 125 9.77 -3.40 -1.39
N PHE A 126 9.68 -3.33 -0.06
CA PHE A 126 8.79 -2.41 0.63
C PHE A 126 9.48 -1.74 1.83
N ARG A 127 8.89 -0.65 2.32
CA ARG A 127 9.31 0.04 3.54
C ARG A 127 8.09 0.38 4.39
N PHE A 128 8.26 0.39 5.71
CA PHE A 128 7.37 1.15 6.58
C PHE A 128 7.91 2.56 6.66
N ASP A 129 7.11 3.54 6.24
CA ASP A 129 7.58 4.92 6.10
C ASP A 129 6.49 5.95 6.42
N MET A 130 6.91 7.20 6.50
CA MET A 130 6.05 8.37 6.55
C MET A 130 5.92 8.95 5.13
N ASP A 131 4.71 8.98 4.59
CA ASP A 131 4.39 9.57 3.28
C ASP A 131 3.37 10.69 3.48
N GLU A 132 3.74 11.94 3.18
CA GLU A 132 2.92 13.14 3.44
C GLU A 132 2.32 13.21 4.86
N GLY A 133 3.10 12.80 5.87
CA GLY A 133 2.68 12.79 7.27
C GLY A 133 1.73 11.64 7.64
N ILE A 134 1.61 10.63 6.79
CA ILE A 134 0.79 9.42 7.00
C ILE A 134 1.73 8.21 7.14
N GLU A 135 1.46 7.38 8.15
CA GLU A 135 2.12 6.08 8.34
C GLU A 135 1.66 5.06 7.28
N VAL A 136 2.57 4.63 6.41
CA VAL A 136 2.27 3.75 5.28
C VAL A 136 3.21 2.55 5.19
N LEU A 137 2.75 1.51 4.49
CA LEU A 137 3.66 0.55 3.87
C LEU A 137 3.80 0.92 2.40
N TYR A 138 4.99 1.37 2.00
CA TYR A 138 5.27 1.74 0.62
C TYR A 138 5.88 0.54 -0.11
N CYS A 139 5.21 0.08 -1.17
CA CYS A 139 5.70 -0.96 -2.08
C CYS A 139 6.49 -0.28 -3.22
N TYR A 140 7.82 -0.28 -3.09
CA TYR A 140 8.73 0.30 -4.08
C TYR A 140 8.80 -0.55 -5.35
N GLU A 141 8.95 -1.86 -5.18
CA GLU A 141 9.04 -2.80 -6.29
C GLU A 141 8.14 -4.01 -6.04
N LEU A 142 7.54 -4.51 -7.13
CA LEU A 142 6.93 -5.83 -7.21
C LEU A 142 7.37 -6.47 -8.52
N GLN A 143 8.32 -7.40 -8.45
CA GLN A 143 8.95 -7.99 -9.61
C GLN A 143 8.77 -9.50 -9.60
N LEU A 144 8.33 -10.06 -10.73
CA LEU A 144 8.14 -11.50 -10.92
C LEU A 144 8.88 -11.97 -12.16
N GLU A 145 9.43 -13.18 -12.09
CA GLU A 145 9.93 -13.87 -13.28
C GLU A 145 8.80 -14.12 -14.28
N THR A 146 9.10 -14.01 -15.58
CA THR A 146 8.10 -14.04 -16.65
C THR A 146 7.25 -15.32 -16.64
N ASN A 147 7.84 -16.47 -16.30
CA ASN A 147 7.19 -17.78 -16.29
C ASN A 147 6.18 -17.99 -15.14
N VAL A 148 6.19 -17.13 -14.11
CA VAL A 148 5.26 -17.16 -12.98
C VAL A 148 4.26 -16.01 -12.98
N GLN A 149 4.36 -15.10 -13.94
CA GLN A 149 3.38 -14.03 -14.14
C GLN A 149 2.01 -14.60 -14.55
N ARG A 150 0.95 -13.81 -14.31
CA ARG A 150 -0.46 -14.17 -14.60
C ARG A 150 -0.97 -15.45 -13.91
N LYS A 151 -0.22 -15.99 -12.94
CA LYS A 151 -0.60 -17.16 -12.13
C LYS A 151 -1.02 -16.81 -10.70
N SER A 152 -1.43 -15.57 -10.46
CA SER A 152 -1.88 -15.02 -9.16
C SER A 152 -0.82 -14.82 -8.07
N LEU A 153 0.46 -15.16 -8.31
CA LEU A 153 1.53 -14.95 -7.33
C LEU A 153 1.68 -13.46 -6.93
N GLY A 154 1.69 -12.54 -7.89
CA GLY A 154 1.80 -11.10 -7.60
C GLY A 154 0.61 -10.57 -6.78
N LYS A 155 -0.61 -11.04 -7.07
CA LYS A 155 -1.79 -10.72 -6.25
C LYS A 155 -1.61 -11.20 -4.82
N PHE A 156 -1.12 -12.43 -4.64
CA PHE A 156 -0.89 -13.01 -3.33
C PHE A 156 0.18 -12.24 -2.54
N MET A 157 1.27 -11.82 -3.20
CA MET A 157 2.31 -10.99 -2.58
C MET A 157 1.76 -9.63 -2.13
N MET A 158 0.94 -8.96 -2.94
CA MET A 158 0.29 -7.71 -2.51
C MET A 158 -0.65 -7.93 -1.33
N GLN A 159 -1.40 -9.04 -1.29
CA GLN A 159 -2.23 -9.37 -0.12
C GLN A 159 -1.41 -9.55 1.15
N ILE A 160 -0.19 -10.10 1.04
CA ILE A 160 0.73 -10.19 2.18
C ILE A 160 1.16 -8.80 2.64
N LEU A 161 1.51 -7.90 1.73
CA LEU A 161 1.86 -6.52 2.09
C LEU A 161 0.69 -5.81 2.79
N GLU A 162 -0.55 -5.99 2.30
CA GLU A 162 -1.76 -5.48 2.94
C GLU A 162 -1.91 -6.01 4.37
N LEU A 163 -1.74 -7.32 4.58
CA LEU A 163 -1.80 -7.94 5.92
C LEU A 163 -0.73 -7.39 6.86
N ILE A 164 0.51 -7.30 6.39
CA ILE A 164 1.64 -6.76 7.14
C ILE A 164 1.39 -5.30 7.51
N ALA A 165 0.97 -4.47 6.56
CA ALA A 165 0.67 -3.06 6.77
C ALA A 165 -0.43 -2.88 7.82
N PHE A 166 -1.57 -3.55 7.64
CA PHE A 166 -2.76 -3.31 8.45
C PHE A 166 -2.65 -3.90 9.86
N LYS A 167 -1.88 -4.97 10.04
CA LYS A 167 -1.53 -5.51 11.37
C LYS A 167 -0.65 -4.56 12.15
N ASN A 168 0.23 -3.83 11.47
CA ASN A 168 1.13 -2.85 12.06
C ASN A 168 0.55 -1.43 12.07
N ASN A 169 -0.77 -1.29 11.91
CA ASN A 169 -1.51 -0.03 11.98
C ASN A 169 -1.06 1.03 10.96
N MET A 170 -0.49 0.61 9.82
CA MET A 170 -0.33 1.50 8.68
C MET A 170 -1.72 1.89 8.15
N ARG A 171 -1.89 3.15 7.75
CA ARG A 171 -3.16 3.67 7.23
C ARG A 171 -3.44 3.23 5.82
N LYS A 172 -2.41 3.01 5.01
CA LYS A 172 -2.53 2.55 3.63
C LYS A 172 -1.29 1.80 3.18
N VAL A 173 -1.48 0.95 2.17
CA VAL A 173 -0.38 0.49 1.31
C VAL A 173 -0.31 1.41 0.12
N VAL A 174 0.85 1.95 -0.20
CA VAL A 174 1.08 2.91 -1.30
C VAL A 174 2.07 2.32 -2.30
N LEU A 175 1.92 2.66 -3.58
CA LEU A 175 2.89 2.35 -4.63
C LEU A 175 2.85 3.40 -5.73
N THR A 176 3.98 3.55 -6.42
CA THR A 176 4.07 4.35 -7.66
C THR A 176 4.11 3.43 -8.86
N VAL A 177 3.32 3.75 -9.89
CA VAL A 177 3.34 3.03 -11.17
C VAL A 177 3.52 3.99 -12.32
N LEU A 178 4.49 3.71 -13.21
CA LEU A 178 4.66 4.47 -14.44
C LEU A 178 3.42 4.33 -15.33
N LYS A 179 2.93 5.42 -15.92
CA LYS A 179 1.75 5.41 -16.80
C LYS A 179 1.94 4.58 -18.06
N ASN A 180 3.18 4.52 -18.57
CA ASN A 180 3.57 3.65 -19.69
C ASN A 180 3.64 2.15 -19.29
N ASN A 181 3.44 1.81 -18.02
CA ASN A 181 3.41 0.44 -17.54
C ASN A 181 1.98 -0.11 -17.54
N GLN A 182 1.70 -1.04 -18.47
CA GLN A 182 0.40 -1.71 -18.58
C GLN A 182 -0.07 -2.44 -17.31
N TYR A 183 0.84 -2.70 -16.35
CA TYR A 183 0.52 -3.32 -15.08
C TYR A 183 -0.17 -2.37 -14.07
N SER A 184 -0.37 -1.08 -14.38
CA SER A 184 -1.28 -0.22 -13.59
C SER A 184 -2.68 -0.84 -13.47
N LYS A 185 -3.16 -1.48 -14.55
CA LYS A 185 -4.45 -2.21 -14.58
C LYS A 185 -4.49 -3.38 -13.59
N PHE A 186 -3.35 -4.00 -13.30
CA PHE A 186 -3.28 -5.09 -12.32
C PHE A 186 -3.59 -4.57 -10.91
N PHE A 187 -2.99 -3.45 -10.50
CA PHE A 187 -3.23 -2.86 -9.18
C PHE A 187 -4.69 -2.41 -9.02
N LYS A 188 -5.23 -1.74 -10.03
CA LYS A 188 -6.65 -1.35 -10.07
C LYS A 188 -7.59 -2.56 -9.96
N ALA A 189 -7.26 -3.67 -10.62
CA ALA A 189 -8.03 -4.93 -10.53
C ALA A 189 -7.95 -5.62 -9.15
N ILE A 190 -7.02 -5.24 -8.28
CA ILE A 190 -6.94 -5.72 -6.88
C ILE A 190 -7.35 -4.63 -5.87
N ASN A 191 -8.15 -3.66 -6.34
CA ASN A 191 -8.77 -2.57 -5.57
C ASN A 191 -7.76 -1.58 -4.97
N TYR A 192 -6.70 -1.28 -5.71
CA TYR A 192 -5.93 -0.05 -5.48
C TYR A 192 -6.58 1.08 -6.27
N GLU A 193 -6.67 2.24 -5.65
CA GLU A 193 -7.29 3.44 -6.18
C GLU A 193 -6.24 4.52 -6.36
N LEU A 194 -6.54 5.57 -7.14
CA LEU A 194 -5.66 6.72 -7.28
C LEU A 194 -5.52 7.39 -5.91
N ASP A 195 -4.30 7.58 -5.43
CA ASP A 195 -4.05 8.22 -4.15
C ASP A 195 -4.22 9.74 -4.26
N GLU A 196 -4.63 10.37 -3.16
CA GLU A 196 -4.74 11.83 -3.06
C GLU A 196 -3.40 12.55 -3.25
N SER A 197 -2.27 11.87 -3.00
CA SER A 197 -0.92 12.41 -3.25
C SER A 197 -0.45 12.22 -4.69
N SER A 198 -1.20 11.52 -5.54
CA SER A 198 -0.83 11.40 -6.95
C SER A 198 -0.83 12.77 -7.61
N PRO A 199 0.22 13.14 -8.36
CA PRO A 199 0.22 14.40 -9.10
C PRO A 199 -0.93 14.41 -10.13
N VAL A 200 -1.45 15.61 -10.37
CA VAL A 200 -2.47 15.88 -11.39
C VAL A 200 -1.73 16.44 -12.60
N ASP A 201 -1.99 15.88 -13.78
CA ASP A 201 -1.43 16.42 -15.02
C ASP A 201 -2.20 17.69 -15.38
N ASP A 202 -1.63 18.85 -15.03
CA ASP A 202 -2.09 20.16 -15.48
C ASP A 202 -1.17 20.69 -16.59
N ASP A 203 -0.17 21.49 -16.24
CA ASP A 203 0.84 22.04 -17.13
C ASP A 203 2.10 21.15 -17.20
N GLU A 204 2.24 20.19 -16.27
CA GLU A 204 3.35 19.24 -16.19
C GLU A 204 2.85 17.78 -16.36
N ASP A 205 3.39 17.06 -17.34
CA ASP A 205 3.07 15.64 -17.57
C ASP A 205 3.94 14.74 -16.68
N TYR A 206 3.35 14.22 -15.60
CA TYR A 206 4.04 13.32 -14.71
C TYR A 206 4.03 11.90 -15.30
N PRO A 207 5.16 11.20 -15.44
CA PRO A 207 5.19 9.90 -16.11
C PRO A 207 4.62 8.75 -15.26
N TYR A 208 4.03 9.04 -14.11
CA TYR A 208 3.60 8.09 -13.10
C TYR A 208 2.29 8.50 -12.42
N GLU A 209 1.62 7.53 -11.82
CA GLU A 209 0.49 7.74 -10.90
C GLU A 209 0.82 7.07 -9.56
N ILE A 210 0.34 7.65 -8.46
CA ILE A 210 0.42 7.03 -7.13
C ILE A 210 -0.90 6.33 -6.86
N LEU A 211 -0.82 5.05 -6.48
CA LEU A 211 -1.98 4.25 -6.12
C LEU A 211 -1.88 3.83 -4.66
N SER A 212 -3.03 3.69 -3.99
CA SER A 212 -3.06 3.16 -2.64
C SER A 212 -4.27 2.31 -2.32
N LYS A 213 -4.17 1.62 -1.20
CA LYS A 213 -5.26 0.83 -0.61
C LYS A 213 -5.35 1.09 0.88
N ILE A 214 -6.48 1.66 1.29
CA ILE A 214 -6.70 2.13 2.65
C ILE A 214 -7.00 0.98 3.61
N ASN A 215 -6.41 1.05 4.79
CA ASN A 215 -6.76 0.24 5.94
C ASN A 215 -8.15 0.64 6.47
N LYS A 216 -9.18 -0.10 6.06
CA LYS A 216 -10.58 0.18 6.43
C LYS A 216 -10.84 0.19 7.95
N ARG A 217 -9.97 -0.42 8.77
CA ARG A 217 -10.09 -0.34 10.24
C ARG A 217 -9.73 1.02 10.81
N LEU A 218 -8.86 1.76 10.11
CA LEU A 218 -8.35 3.08 10.52
C LEU A 218 -8.90 4.22 9.67
N ALA A 219 -9.60 3.88 8.57
CA ALA A 219 -10.32 4.86 7.77
C ALA A 219 -11.32 5.62 8.67
N PRO A 220 -11.46 6.95 8.49
CA PRO A 220 -12.55 7.68 9.11
C PRO A 220 -13.86 6.95 8.77
N ILE A 221 -14.67 6.63 9.76
CA ILE A 221 -16.02 6.12 9.51
C ILE A 221 -16.71 7.23 8.74
N ALA A 222 -16.92 7.03 7.44
CA ALA A 222 -17.87 7.84 6.71
C ALA A 222 -19.18 7.71 7.49
N LEU A 223 -19.66 8.82 8.09
CA LEU A 223 -20.97 8.88 8.70
C LEU A 223 -21.95 8.40 7.63
N SER A 224 -22.35 7.13 7.73
CA SER A 224 -23.32 6.54 6.84
C SER A 224 -24.54 7.44 6.92
N GLN A 225 -24.94 7.97 5.76
CA GLN A 225 -26.15 8.74 5.58
C GLN A 225 -27.26 8.09 6.41
N SER A 226 -27.89 8.91 7.25
CA SER A 226 -29.06 8.56 8.05
C SER A 226 -30.05 7.73 7.22
N PRO A 227 -30.56 6.60 7.72
CA PRO A 227 -31.63 5.90 7.04
C PRO A 227 -32.82 6.87 6.96
N SER A 228 -33.29 7.09 5.73
CA SER A 228 -34.54 7.78 5.49
C SER A 228 -35.64 7.12 6.34
N ASN A 229 -36.29 7.91 7.18
CA ASN A 229 -37.47 7.50 7.94
C ASN A 229 -38.59 7.12 6.96
N GLY A 230 -38.62 5.86 6.53
CA GLY A 230 -39.78 5.24 5.92
C GLY A 230 -40.65 4.61 6.99
N LYS A 231 -41.51 5.40 7.65
CA LYS A 231 -42.70 4.88 8.35
C LYS A 231 -43.86 5.87 8.30
N SER A 232 -44.88 5.51 7.53
CA SER A 232 -46.28 5.64 7.95
C SER A 232 -47.13 4.62 7.17
N GLN A 233 -47.02 3.35 7.56
CA GLN A 233 -48.16 2.45 7.49
C GLN A 233 -49.02 2.76 8.72
N HIS A 234 -50.20 3.32 8.50
CA HIS A 234 -51.30 3.22 9.46
C HIS A 234 -52.39 2.38 8.79
N MET A 235 -52.47 1.13 9.23
CA MET A 235 -53.55 0.21 8.92
C MET A 235 -54.13 -0.26 10.25
N HIS A 236 -55.33 0.22 10.58
CA HIS A 236 -56.41 -0.51 11.28
C HIS A 236 -57.49 0.45 11.76
N CYS A 237 -58.73 0.32 11.26
CA CYS A 237 -59.80 -0.38 11.98
C CYS A 237 -61.10 -0.43 11.17
N CYS A 238 -61.79 -1.56 11.30
CA CYS A 238 -63.07 -1.90 10.69
C CYS A 238 -64.22 -0.98 11.13
N SER A 239 -65.24 -0.83 10.28
CA SER A 239 -66.64 -1.28 10.51
C SER A 239 -67.54 -0.79 9.39
N GLY A 240 -68.36 -1.69 8.84
CA GLY A 240 -69.29 -1.39 7.75
C GLY A 240 -70.60 -0.74 8.20
N HIS A 241 -71.32 -0.18 7.22
CA HIS A 241 -72.79 -0.09 7.05
C HIS A 241 -73.01 0.65 5.70
N HIS A 242 -73.53 -0.01 4.65
CA HIS A 242 -74.93 0.08 4.19
C HIS A 242 -75.54 1.50 4.22
N HIS A 243 -75.73 2.12 3.05
CA HIS A 243 -77.03 2.26 2.38
C HIS A 243 -76.95 3.19 1.15
N HIS A 244 -77.63 2.73 0.09
CA HIS A 244 -78.20 3.42 -1.09
C HIS A 244 -77.30 4.26 -2.01
#